data_AF-A0A9P7KFH2-F1
#
_entry.id   AF-A0A9P7KFH2-F1
#
_cell.length_a   1.000
_cell.length_b   1.000
_cell.length_c   1.000
_cell.angle_alpha   90.00
_cell.angle_beta   90.00
_cell.angle_gamma   90.00
#
_symmetry.space_group_name_H-M   'P 1'
#
loop_
_entity.id
_entity.type
_entity.pdbx_description
1 polymer ?
#
loop_
_entity_poly.entity_id
_entity_poly.type
_entity_poly.pdbx_seq_one_letter_code
_entity_poly.pdbx_strand_id
1 'polypeptide(L)'
;MNILSNKFVLWSKDDSTPPHDVCPAVLPFRLQFPETFTEDRRTFKLPPSFEATFLSVPIVIARCIYTLRLVVTFSRQYGLASWASTKSYSLPLDYRPRARARHAPNITNSVFDSVKTQPDEWIQLCSRMDVRPNPEVEPIDCHASTLRAMYYSMKAPHTHLHPHYS
;
A
#
# COMPACT_ATOMS: atom_id res chain seq x y z
N MET A 1 7.57 6.15 18.11
CA MET A 1 8.91 5.73 17.67
C MET A 1 8.88 5.54 16.16
N ASN A 2 9.79 6.16 15.41
CA ASN A 2 9.88 5.99 13.95
C ASN A 2 11.04 5.04 13.66
N ILE A 3 10.72 3.83 13.24
CA ILE A 3 11.69 2.73 13.03
C ILE A 3 12.28 2.71 11.62
N LEU A 4 11.70 3.44 10.67
CA LEU A 4 12.10 3.41 9.28
C LEU A 4 11.68 4.69 8.54
N SER A 5 12.65 5.37 7.91
CA SER A 5 12.39 6.51 7.03
C SER A 5 13.34 6.48 5.83
N ASN A 6 12.84 6.03 4.68
CA ASN A 6 13.58 6.06 3.42
C ASN A 6 13.05 7.17 2.52
N LYS A 7 13.95 8.00 1.99
CA LYS A 7 13.63 9.13 1.10
C LYS A 7 14.34 8.95 -0.23
N PHE A 8 13.59 9.08 -1.31
CA PHE A 8 14.10 9.07 -2.68
C PHE A 8 13.63 10.32 -3.42
N VAL A 9 14.54 10.96 -4.15
CA VAL A 9 14.20 12.09 -5.02
C VAL A 9 13.91 11.53 -6.40
N LEU A 10 12.67 11.70 -6.87
CA LEU A 10 12.25 11.19 -8.19
C LEU A 10 12.65 12.15 -9.32
N TRP A 11 12.64 13.45 -9.04
CA TRP A 11 13.02 14.51 -9.98
C TRP A 11 13.45 15.73 -9.18
N SER A 12 14.46 16.43 -9.66
CA SER A 12 14.90 17.73 -9.15
C SER A 12 15.33 18.60 -10.32
N LYS A 13 15.16 19.90 -10.17
CA LYS A 13 15.66 20.89 -11.12
C LYS A 13 16.51 21.90 -10.37
N ASP A 14 17.75 22.04 -10.81
CA ASP A 14 18.68 23.03 -10.29
C ASP A 14 18.67 24.26 -11.21
N ASP A 15 19.00 25.43 -10.68
CA ASP A 15 19.01 26.69 -11.44
C ASP A 15 20.00 26.69 -12.62
N SER A 16 20.97 25.77 -12.62
CA SER A 16 21.93 25.58 -13.71
C SER A 16 21.43 24.73 -14.88
N THR A 17 20.23 24.15 -14.78
CA THR A 17 19.68 23.26 -15.82
C THR A 17 19.04 24.05 -16.97
N PRO A 18 19.15 23.58 -18.22
CA PRO A 18 18.63 24.28 -19.38
C PRO A 18 17.10 24.45 -19.30
N PRO A 19 16.55 25.53 -19.89
CA PRO A 19 15.13 25.89 -19.76
C PRO A 19 14.16 24.83 -20.31
N HIS A 20 14.63 23.94 -21.18
CA HIS A 20 13.84 22.86 -21.77
C HIS A 20 13.68 21.62 -20.88
N ASP A 21 14.36 21.57 -19.74
CA ASP A 21 14.22 20.46 -18.80
C ASP A 21 13.01 20.71 -17.88
N VAL A 22 11.88 20.11 -18.24
CA VAL A 22 10.58 20.26 -17.58
C VAL A 22 10.26 18.98 -16.83
N CYS A 23 9.70 19.12 -15.62
CA CYS A 23 9.23 17.98 -14.85
C CYS A 23 8.17 17.20 -15.66
N PRO A 24 8.35 15.90 -15.89
CA PRO A 24 7.37 15.11 -16.64
C PRO A 24 6.05 15.01 -15.86
N ALA A 25 4.93 14.93 -16.60
CA ALA A 25 3.60 14.79 -16.00
C ALA A 25 3.41 13.46 -15.25
N VAL A 26 4.18 12.43 -15.60
CA VAL A 26 4.15 11.10 -14.98
C VAL A 26 5.57 10.69 -14.63
N LEU A 27 5.79 10.36 -13.36
CA LEU A 27 7.06 9.83 -12.86
C LEU A 27 6.85 8.36 -12.45
N PRO A 28 7.29 7.38 -13.25
CA PRO A 28 7.26 6.00 -12.83
C PRO A 28 8.29 5.78 -11.71
N PHE A 29 7.85 5.18 -10.61
CA PHE A 29 8.75 4.81 -9.51
C PHE A 29 8.43 3.41 -9.01
N ARG A 30 9.45 2.76 -8.45
CA ARG A 30 9.32 1.48 -7.74
C ARG A 30 10.07 1.60 -6.43
N LEU A 31 9.39 1.25 -5.34
CA LEU A 31 9.97 1.24 -4.00
C LEU A 31 9.95 -0.18 -3.49
N GLN A 32 11.13 -0.71 -3.18
CA GLN A 32 11.22 -1.96 -2.44
C GLN A 32 11.04 -1.64 -0.97
N PHE A 33 9.99 -2.22 -0.39
CA PHE A 33 9.80 -2.13 1.05
C PHE A 33 10.94 -2.90 1.75
N PRO A 34 11.68 -2.27 2.67
CA PRO A 34 12.76 -2.95 3.36
C PRO A 34 12.18 -4.10 4.19
N GLU A 35 12.90 -5.20 4.32
CA GLU A 35 12.43 -6.34 5.14
C GLU A 35 12.88 -6.23 6.59
N THR A 36 13.90 -5.42 6.83
CA THR A 36 14.58 -5.27 8.11
C THR A 36 14.87 -3.81 8.42
N PHE A 37 14.99 -3.49 9.71
CA PHE A 37 15.50 -2.22 10.22
C PHE A 37 16.63 -2.47 11.21
N THR A 38 17.46 -1.47 11.46
CA THR A 38 18.59 -1.60 12.40
C THR A 38 18.33 -0.71 13.60
N GLU A 39 18.41 -1.28 14.80
CA GLU A 39 18.27 -0.59 16.08
C GLU A 39 19.34 -1.15 17.03
N ASP A 40 20.07 -0.28 17.73
CA ASP A 40 21.14 -0.66 18.66
C ASP A 40 22.16 -1.68 18.08
N ARG A 41 22.57 -1.47 16.83
CA ARG A 41 23.47 -2.34 16.05
C ARG A 41 22.93 -3.76 15.78
N ARG A 42 21.67 -4.02 16.08
CA ARG A 42 20.99 -5.27 15.77
C ARG A 42 20.03 -5.05 14.62
N THR A 43 19.95 -6.04 13.74
CA THR A 43 19.03 -6.03 12.61
C THR A 43 17.79 -6.81 12.99
N PHE A 44 16.64 -6.14 12.95
CA PHE A 44 15.32 -6.71 13.25
C PHE A 44 14.49 -6.80 11.98
N LYS A 45 13.58 -7.77 11.90
CA LYS A 45 12.57 -7.80 10.84
C LYS A 45 11.54 -6.72 11.07
N LEU A 46 11.05 -6.11 10.00
CA LEU A 46 9.93 -5.18 10.12
C LEU A 46 8.66 -5.93 10.56
N PRO A 47 7.97 -5.45 11.61
CA PRO A 47 6.71 -6.03 12.02
C PRO A 47 5.62 -5.80 10.96
N PRO A 48 4.60 -6.67 10.87
CA PRO A 48 3.42 -6.39 10.06
C PRO A 48 2.70 -5.13 10.52
N SER A 49 1.95 -4.50 9.60
CA SER A 49 0.91 -3.54 9.97
C SER A 49 -0.05 -4.19 10.95
N PHE A 50 -0.23 -3.55 12.11
CA PHE A 50 -0.98 -4.12 13.22
C PHE A 50 -1.61 -3.01 14.05
N GLU A 51 -2.82 -3.25 14.55
CA GLU A 51 -3.51 -2.38 15.48
C GLU A 51 -4.28 -3.25 16.48
N ALA A 52 -3.94 -3.11 17.76
CA ALA A 52 -4.68 -3.77 18.84
C ALA A 52 -4.87 -2.85 20.03
N THR A 53 -6.03 -3.01 20.65
CA THR A 53 -6.45 -2.32 21.85
C THR A 53 -6.62 -3.35 22.96
N PHE A 54 -5.81 -3.24 24.00
CA PHE A 54 -5.88 -4.07 25.18
C PHE A 54 -6.65 -3.31 26.26
N LEU A 55 -7.88 -3.75 26.53
CA LEU A 55 -8.83 -3.12 27.46
C LEU A 55 -8.53 -3.44 28.93
N SER A 56 -7.25 -3.55 29.31
CA SER A 56 -6.80 -3.68 30.69
C SER A 56 -6.81 -2.32 31.41
N VAL A 57 -6.52 -2.30 32.72
CA VAL A 57 -6.20 -1.07 33.46
C VAL A 57 -4.69 -1.06 33.73
N PRO A 58 -3.89 -0.19 33.07
CA PRO A 58 -4.27 0.83 32.09
C PRO A 58 -4.60 0.25 30.70
N ILE A 59 -5.37 1.01 29.92
CA ILE A 59 -5.67 0.68 28.52
C ILE A 59 -4.38 0.86 27.71
N VAL A 60 -4.01 -0.16 26.95
CA VAL A 60 -2.80 -0.13 26.10
C VAL A 60 -3.22 -0.26 24.64
N ILE A 61 -2.72 0.63 23.79
CA ILE A 61 -2.94 0.58 22.35
C ILE A 61 -1.58 0.35 21.67
N ALA A 62 -1.46 -0.73 20.91
CA ALA A 62 -0.27 -1.06 20.13
C ALA A 62 -0.57 -0.89 18.64
N ARG A 63 0.20 -0.04 17.96
CA ARG A 63 0.03 0.25 16.52
C ARG A 63 1.35 0.20 15.77
N CYS A 64 1.33 -0.45 14.62
CA CYS A 64 2.37 -0.41 13.62
C CYS A 64 1.75 0.04 12.30
N ILE A 65 2.14 1.22 11.83
CA ILE A 65 1.59 1.86 10.63
C ILE A 65 2.74 2.27 9.73
N TYR A 66 2.62 1.96 8.46
CA TYR A 66 3.55 2.39 7.42
C TYR A 66 2.84 3.35 6.47
N THR A 67 3.50 4.46 6.16
CA THR A 67 2.92 5.51 5.30
C THR A 67 3.90 5.86 4.20
N LEU A 68 3.45 5.76 2.96
CA LEU A 68 4.16 6.34 1.82
C LEU A 68 3.82 7.83 1.74
N ARG A 69 4.83 8.68 1.82
CA ARG A 69 4.67 10.13 1.70
C ARG A 69 5.29 10.62 0.40
N LEU A 70 4.47 11.21 -0.47
CA LEU A 70 4.91 11.90 -1.69
C LEU A 70 4.96 13.39 -1.39
N VAL A 71 6.11 14.03 -1.64
CA VAL A 71 6.31 15.45 -1.39
C VAL A 71 6.73 16.13 -2.68
N VAL A 72 5.99 17.17 -3.08
CA VAL A 72 6.28 18.00 -4.24
C VAL A 72 6.60 19.40 -3.75
N THR A 73 7.83 19.84 -3.98
CA THR A 73 8.29 21.17 -3.61
C THR A 73 8.43 22.02 -4.87
N PHE A 74 7.77 23.17 -4.87
CA PHE A 74 7.85 24.17 -5.93
C PHE A 74 8.64 25.36 -5.38
N SER A 75 9.83 25.61 -5.92
CA SER A 75 10.54 26.87 -5.71
C SER A 75 10.04 27.89 -6.73
N ARG A 76 9.66 29.08 -6.24
CA ARG A 76 9.38 30.24 -7.09
C ARG A 76 10.34 31.35 -6.71
N GLN A 77 11.11 31.83 -7.67
CA GLN A 77 11.93 33.03 -7.51
C GLN A 77 11.12 34.22 -8.02
N TYR A 78 10.84 35.19 -7.15
CA TYR A 78 10.22 36.47 -7.52
C TYR A 78 11.14 37.60 -7.04
N GLY A 79 11.88 38.22 -7.97
CA GLY A 79 12.85 39.27 -7.64
C GLY A 79 13.95 38.78 -6.72
N LEU A 80 14.15 39.44 -5.58
CA LEU A 80 15.16 39.09 -4.57
C LEU A 80 14.68 38.06 -3.53
N ALA A 81 13.43 37.59 -3.62
CA ALA A 81 12.85 36.65 -2.67
C ALA A 81 12.62 35.28 -3.32
N SER A 82 13.02 34.22 -2.61
CA SER A 82 12.67 32.85 -2.95
C SER A 82 11.54 32.36 -2.03
N TRP A 83 10.44 31.91 -2.63
CA TRP A 83 9.33 31.29 -1.89
C TRP A 83 9.18 29.84 -2.32
N ALA A 84 9.26 28.92 -1.36
CA ALA A 84 9.05 27.50 -1.59
C ALA A 84 7.66 27.07 -1.11
N SER A 85 6.84 26.53 -2.01
CA SER A 85 5.56 25.89 -1.66
C SER A 85 5.73 24.38 -1.68
N THR A 86 5.28 23.69 -0.63
CA THR A 86 5.37 22.23 -0.54
C THR A 86 3.97 21.62 -0.47
N LYS A 87 3.69 20.67 -1.36
CA LYS A 87 2.48 19.82 -1.31
C LYS A 87 2.87 18.42 -0.89
N SER A 88 2.08 17.81 0.00
CA SER A 88 2.34 16.47 0.52
C SER A 88 1.11 15.59 0.35
N TYR A 89 1.32 14.35 -0.11
CA TYR A 89 0.31 13.32 -0.22
C TYR A 89 0.76 12.11 0.61
N SER A 90 -0.18 11.48 1.31
CA SER A 90 0.10 10.35 2.20
C SER A 90 -0.81 9.18 1.84
N LEU A 91 -0.21 8.01 1.66
CA LEU A 91 -0.90 6.75 1.39
C LEU A 91 -0.55 5.73 2.49
N PRO A 92 -1.52 5.25 3.28
CA PRO A 92 -1.27 4.17 4.23
C PRO A 92 -0.95 2.86 3.50
N LEU A 93 0.01 2.10 4.02
CA LEU A 93 0.42 0.80 3.51
C LEU A 93 0.03 -0.31 4.48
N ASP A 94 -0.70 -1.32 4.00
CA ASP A 94 -0.95 -2.56 4.73
C ASP A 94 0.20 -3.55 4.47
N TYR A 95 1.24 -3.48 5.30
CA TYR A 95 2.41 -4.33 5.19
C TYR A 95 2.16 -5.68 5.89
N ARG A 96 2.13 -6.75 5.10
CA ARG A 96 2.03 -8.12 5.59
C ARG A 96 3.23 -8.92 5.10
N PRO A 97 4.30 -9.09 5.92
CA PRO A 97 5.44 -9.90 5.58
C PRO A 97 4.97 -11.30 5.17
N ARG A 98 5.45 -11.78 4.02
CA ARG A 98 5.16 -13.15 3.59
C ARG A 98 6.08 -14.11 4.35
N ALA A 99 5.48 -15.14 4.95
CA ALA A 99 6.25 -16.21 5.60
C ALA A 99 6.88 -17.19 4.59
N ARG A 100 6.39 -17.22 3.33
CA ARG A 100 6.84 -18.14 2.28
C ARG A 100 7.71 -17.43 1.25
N ALA A 101 8.67 -18.18 0.68
CA ALA A 101 9.52 -17.70 -0.42
C ALA A 101 8.68 -17.27 -1.63
N ARG A 102 9.16 -16.23 -2.34
CA ARG A 102 8.58 -15.83 -3.63
C ARG A 102 8.79 -16.97 -4.64
N HIS A 103 7.75 -17.73 -4.89
CA HIS A 103 7.70 -18.68 -5.99
C HIS A 103 6.74 -18.11 -7.04
N ALA A 104 6.97 -18.43 -8.31
CA ALA A 104 5.97 -18.15 -9.32
C ALA A 104 4.69 -18.92 -8.94
N PRO A 105 3.49 -18.32 -9.07
CA PRO A 105 2.26 -19.10 -8.97
C PRO A 105 2.39 -20.28 -9.92
N ASN A 106 2.30 -21.50 -9.41
CA ASN A 106 2.24 -22.67 -10.26
C ASN A 106 0.87 -22.61 -10.93
N ILE A 107 0.83 -22.08 -12.16
CA ILE A 107 -0.37 -22.08 -13.00
C ILE A 107 -0.59 -23.53 -13.41
N THR A 108 -1.22 -24.28 -12.51
CA THR A 108 -1.72 -25.63 -12.79
C THR A 108 -2.95 -25.50 -13.68
N ASN A 109 -3.25 -26.56 -14.44
CA ASN A 109 -4.40 -26.58 -15.35
C ASN A 109 -5.76 -26.56 -14.61
N SER A 110 -5.76 -26.63 -13.27
CA SER A 110 -6.94 -26.65 -12.42
C SER A 110 -6.84 -25.64 -11.29
N VAL A 111 -7.82 -24.74 -11.19
CA VAL A 111 -7.96 -23.76 -10.10
C VAL A 111 -7.86 -24.41 -8.72
N PHE A 112 -8.48 -25.58 -8.55
CA PHE A 112 -8.56 -26.27 -7.27
C PHE A 112 -7.23 -26.87 -6.80
N ASP A 113 -6.32 -27.20 -7.73
CA ASP A 113 -5.01 -27.73 -7.37
C ASP A 113 -4.10 -26.62 -6.81
N SER A 114 -4.14 -25.44 -7.44
CA SER A 114 -3.45 -24.25 -6.95
C SER A 114 -4.00 -23.73 -5.61
N VAL A 115 -5.31 -23.86 -5.35
CA VAL A 115 -5.90 -23.46 -4.06
C VAL A 115 -5.33 -24.28 -2.90
N LYS A 116 -5.17 -25.59 -3.07
CA LYS A 116 -4.65 -26.48 -2.01
C LYS A 116 -3.15 -26.31 -1.80
N THR A 117 -2.40 -26.09 -2.89
CA THR A 117 -0.94 -25.99 -2.84
C THR A 117 -0.46 -24.62 -2.36
N GLN A 118 -1.20 -23.55 -2.67
CA GLN A 118 -0.82 -22.16 -2.39
C GLN A 118 -1.96 -21.35 -1.73
N PRO A 119 -2.57 -21.79 -0.63
CA PRO A 119 -3.78 -21.17 -0.07
C PRO A 119 -3.62 -19.68 0.26
N ASP A 120 -2.41 -19.25 0.63
CA ASP A 120 -2.10 -17.85 0.95
C ASP A 120 -2.17 -16.91 -0.27
N GLU A 121 -2.05 -17.46 -1.49
CA GLU A 121 -2.18 -16.71 -2.74
C GLU A 121 -3.63 -16.55 -3.18
N TRP A 122 -4.55 -17.33 -2.62
CA TRP A 122 -5.96 -17.29 -2.94
C TRP A 122 -6.72 -16.42 -1.93
N ILE A 123 -7.73 -15.72 -2.43
CA ILE A 123 -8.76 -15.07 -1.62
C ILE A 123 -10.09 -15.73 -2.00
N GLN A 124 -10.85 -16.11 -0.98
CA GLN A 124 -12.24 -16.50 -1.14
C GLN A 124 -13.13 -15.27 -0.97
N LEU A 125 -13.90 -14.98 -2.01
CA LEU A 125 -14.94 -13.96 -2.02
C LEU A 125 -16.26 -14.67 -1.70
N CYS A 126 -16.89 -14.27 -0.61
CA CYS A 126 -18.22 -14.74 -0.24
C CYS A 126 -19.22 -13.62 -0.53
N SER A 127 -20.28 -13.93 -1.25
CA SER A 127 -21.38 -13.01 -1.54
C SER A 127 -22.69 -13.74 -1.34
N ARG A 128 -23.65 -13.10 -0.69
CA ARG A 128 -24.99 -13.64 -0.50
C ARG A 128 -25.91 -13.03 -1.53
N MET A 129 -26.53 -13.85 -2.36
CA MET A 129 -27.52 -13.42 -3.35
C MET A 129 -28.90 -13.54 -2.72
N ASP A 130 -29.52 -12.39 -2.49
CA ASP A 130 -30.89 -12.34 -2.00
C ASP A 130 -31.85 -12.82 -3.08
N VAL A 131 -32.83 -13.62 -2.66
CA VAL A 131 -33.89 -14.10 -3.55
C VAL A 131 -35.10 -13.17 -3.43
N ARG A 132 -35.88 -13.07 -4.50
CA ARG A 132 -37.20 -12.42 -4.42
C ARG A 132 -38.01 -13.03 -3.27
N PRO A 133 -38.81 -12.24 -2.54
CA PRO A 133 -39.53 -12.73 -1.37
C PRO A 133 -40.45 -13.90 -1.78
N ASN A 134 -39.98 -15.10 -1.47
CA ASN A 134 -40.65 -16.37 -1.68
C ASN A 134 -40.37 -17.21 -0.41
N PRO A 135 -41.42 -17.61 0.34
CA PRO A 135 -41.24 -18.37 1.58
C PRO A 135 -40.57 -19.73 1.41
N GLU A 136 -40.47 -20.24 0.18
CA GLU A 136 -39.88 -21.56 -0.11
C GLU A 136 -38.39 -21.50 -0.53
N VAL A 137 -37.82 -20.31 -0.75
CA VAL A 137 -36.47 -20.19 -1.31
C VAL A 137 -35.60 -19.31 -0.42
N GLU A 138 -34.57 -19.92 0.15
CA GLU A 138 -33.58 -19.22 0.97
C GLU A 138 -32.54 -18.48 0.10
N PRO A 139 -31.98 -17.36 0.59
CA PRO A 139 -30.83 -16.70 -0.02
C PRO A 139 -29.66 -17.66 -0.27
N ILE A 140 -28.96 -17.47 -1.38
CA ILE A 140 -27.86 -18.36 -1.79
C ILE A 140 -26.52 -17.74 -1.42
N ASP A 141 -25.69 -18.50 -0.71
CA ASP A 141 -24.29 -18.13 -0.48
C ASP A 141 -23.43 -18.56 -1.69
N CYS A 142 -22.83 -17.57 -2.34
CA CYS A 142 -21.91 -17.74 -3.45
C CYS A 142 -20.47 -17.60 -2.97
N HIS A 143 -19.63 -18.56 -3.33
CA HIS A 143 -18.20 -18.55 -3.02
C HIS A 143 -17.39 -18.55 -4.32
N ALA A 144 -16.53 -17.56 -4.48
CA ALA A 144 -15.62 -17.46 -5.62
C ALA A 144 -14.17 -17.33 -5.12
N SER A 145 -13.28 -18.19 -5.61
CA SER A 145 -11.85 -18.13 -5.26
C SER A 145 -11.08 -17.45 -6.39
N THR A 146 -10.24 -16.47 -6.05
CA THR A 146 -9.38 -15.76 -7.01
C THR A 146 -7.98 -15.55 -6.45
N LEU A 147 -6.99 -15.38 -7.33
CA LEU A 147 -5.65 -15.00 -6.91
C LEU A 147 -5.67 -13.59 -6.32
N ARG A 148 -5.04 -13.44 -5.15
CA ARG A 148 -4.91 -12.19 -4.42
C ARG A 148 -4.29 -11.07 -5.27
N ALA A 149 -3.32 -11.42 -6.13
CA ALA A 149 -2.71 -10.48 -7.06
C ALA A 149 -3.73 -9.91 -8.07
N MET A 150 -4.61 -10.75 -8.62
CA MET A 150 -5.68 -10.32 -9.54
C MET A 150 -6.73 -9.50 -8.79
N TYR A 151 -7.12 -9.92 -7.59
CA TYR A 151 -8.08 -9.19 -6.77
C TYR A 151 -7.67 -7.74 -6.52
N TYR A 152 -6.43 -7.48 -6.10
CA TYR A 152 -5.97 -6.11 -5.88
C TYR A 152 -5.83 -5.31 -7.17
N SER A 153 -5.50 -5.96 -8.30
CA SER A 153 -5.50 -5.30 -9.60
C SER A 153 -6.90 -4.84 -10.01
N MET A 154 -7.93 -5.64 -9.70
CA MET A 154 -9.34 -5.29 -9.98
C MET A 154 -9.90 -4.29 -8.98
N LYS A 155 -9.45 -4.35 -7.72
CA LYS A 155 -9.92 -3.46 -6.66
C LYS A 155 -9.32 -2.07 -6.68
N ALA A 156 -8.23 -1.85 -7.42
CA ALA A 156 -7.62 -0.53 -7.54
C ALA A 156 -8.61 0.43 -8.23
N PRO A 157 -9.28 1.34 -7.48
CA PRO A 157 -10.06 2.39 -8.10
C PRO A 157 -9.07 3.49 -8.51
N HIS A 158 -9.45 4.31 -9.50
CA HIS A 158 -8.81 5.60 -9.75
C HIS A 158 -8.64 6.36 -8.42
N THR A 159 -7.45 6.34 -7.84
CA THR A 159 -7.15 7.09 -6.61
C THR A 159 -7.05 8.56 -6.98
N HIS A 160 -8.19 9.25 -6.95
CA HIS A 160 -8.21 10.70 -6.81
C HIS A 160 -7.57 11.03 -5.46
N LEU A 161 -6.29 11.42 -5.52
CA LEU A 161 -5.55 12.00 -4.40
C LEU A 161 -6.28 13.28 -3.97
N HIS A 162 -7.05 13.22 -2.88
CA HIS A 162 -7.58 14.42 -2.26
C HIS A 162 -6.43 15.18 -1.58
N PRO A 163 -6.17 16.44 -1.96
CA PRO A 163 -5.19 17.26 -1.26
C PRO A 163 -5.76 17.67 0.11
N HIS A 164 -5.06 17.31 1.18
CA HIS A 164 -5.25 17.98 2.46
C HIS A 164 -4.57 19.35 2.38
N TYR A 165 -5.38 20.41 2.46
CA TYR A 165 -4.90 21.77 2.66
C TYR A 165 -4.48 21.91 4.13
N SER A 166 -3.26 22.38 4.35
CA SER A 166 -2.76 22.88 5.64
C SER A 166 -2.13 24.24 5.37
#